data_AF-A0A6G3WQA6-F1
#
_entry.id   AF-A0A6G3WQA6-F1
#
_cell.length_a   1.000
_cell.length_b   1.000
_cell.length_c   1.000
_cell.angle_alpha   90.00
_cell.angle_beta   90.00
_cell.angle_gamma   90.00
#
_symmetry.space_group_name_H-M   'P 1'
#
loop_
_entity.id
_entity.type
_entity.pdbx_description
1 polymer ?
#
loop_
_entity_poly.entity_id
_entity_poly.type
_entity_poly.pdbx_seq_one_letter_code
_entity_poly.pdbx_strand_id
1 'polypeptide(L)'
;VQMLNFPVAAGTSGHLMGGALAAILVGPCTGVLCVAVVLLMQGIFFADGGLTALGVNVTVMGVVTVLVAYGLFRLLTGVLPRSRRSATASAFVAALVSVPAAAAAFTLLYWIGGTTDIPIGKVFTAMVGVHTLIGIGEAVITALTVGAVLAVRPDLVHGVSGIAAPLKLRIDGELVDAPAATRDPEPAAAA
;
A
#
# COMPACT_ATOMS: atom_id res chain seq x y z
N VAL A 1 -10.22 7.68 2.53
CA VAL A 1 -10.94 6.38 2.38
C VAL A 1 -11.03 5.60 3.68
N GLN A 2 -10.10 5.80 4.64
CA GLN A 2 -10.08 5.06 5.93
C GLN A 2 -11.25 5.36 6.89
N MET A 3 -12.08 6.37 6.61
CA MET A 3 -13.27 6.69 7.43
C MET A 3 -14.51 5.86 7.07
N LEU A 4 -14.46 5.01 6.03
CA LEU A 4 -15.50 4.01 5.79
C LEU A 4 -15.22 2.79 6.67
N ASN A 5 -15.71 2.86 7.91
CA ASN A 5 -15.64 1.80 8.91
C ASN A 5 -16.86 0.87 8.80
N PHE A 6 -16.64 -0.44 8.83
CA PHE A 6 -17.70 -1.43 9.03
C PHE A 6 -17.53 -2.06 10.42
N PRO A 7 -18.58 -2.15 11.24
CA PRO A 7 -18.51 -2.85 12.51
C PRO A 7 -18.36 -4.35 12.25
N VAL A 8 -17.38 -4.98 12.92
CA VAL A 8 -17.10 -6.40 12.75
C VAL A 8 -17.16 -7.11 14.12
N ALA A 9 -17.59 -8.37 14.10
CA ALA A 9 -17.71 -9.25 15.25
C ALA A 9 -16.47 -9.22 16.16
N ALA A 10 -16.73 -9.23 17.47
CA ALA A 10 -15.75 -9.17 18.57
C ALA A 10 -15.16 -7.77 18.92
N GLY A 11 -15.82 -6.68 18.53
CA GLY A 11 -15.50 -5.34 19.04
C GLY A 11 -14.39 -4.61 18.29
N THR A 12 -14.03 -5.08 17.09
CA THR A 12 -13.04 -4.46 16.21
C THR A 12 -13.69 -3.77 15.02
N SER A 13 -13.22 -2.58 14.66
CA SER A 13 -13.56 -1.88 13.44
C SER A 13 -12.74 -2.43 12.26
N GLY A 14 -13.41 -2.64 11.13
CA GLY A 14 -12.75 -2.93 9.86
C GLY A 14 -12.81 -1.71 8.95
N HIS A 15 -11.68 -1.20 8.48
CA HIS A 15 -11.64 -0.12 7.50
C HIS A 15 -10.58 -0.34 6.43
N LEU A 16 -10.77 0.37 5.32
CA LEU A 16 -9.76 0.47 4.26
C LEU A 16 -8.49 1.12 4.84
N MET A 17 -7.33 0.54 4.57
CA MET A 17 -6.05 0.95 5.13
C MET A 17 -5.35 1.99 4.24
N GLY A 18 -5.50 1.92 2.93
CA GLY A 18 -4.95 2.87 1.97
C GLY A 18 -3.41 2.83 1.82
N GLY A 19 -2.72 2.05 2.66
CA GLY A 19 -1.26 1.93 2.67
C GLY A 19 -0.72 1.31 1.39
N ALA A 20 -1.41 0.33 0.80
CA ALA A 20 -1.00 -0.28 -0.46
C ALA A 20 -1.03 0.72 -1.62
N LEU A 21 -2.11 1.50 -1.74
CA LEU A 21 -2.24 2.54 -2.75
C LEU A 21 -1.20 3.64 -2.56
N ALA A 22 -1.00 4.11 -1.32
CA ALA A 22 0.00 5.12 -1.00
C ALA A 22 1.42 4.65 -1.35
N ALA A 23 1.77 3.41 -1.01
CA ALA A 23 3.07 2.83 -1.33
C ALA A 23 3.34 2.76 -2.84
N ILE A 24 2.35 2.34 -3.62
CA ILE A 24 2.48 2.16 -5.07
C ILE A 24 2.54 3.51 -5.80
N LEU A 25 1.81 4.53 -5.33
CA LEU A 25 1.76 5.83 -6.01
C LEU A 25 2.86 6.80 -5.57
N VAL A 26 3.26 6.79 -4.30
CA VAL A 26 4.18 7.81 -3.75
C VAL A 26 5.47 7.21 -3.19
N GLY A 27 5.63 5.89 -3.23
CA GLY A 27 6.77 5.16 -2.70
C GLY A 27 6.60 4.77 -1.22
N PRO A 28 7.43 3.83 -0.71
CA PRO A 28 7.21 3.22 0.60
C PRO A 28 7.49 4.19 1.76
N CYS A 29 8.61 4.93 1.75
CA CYS A 29 8.95 5.84 2.84
C CYS A 29 7.90 6.95 2.99
N THR A 30 7.55 7.60 1.88
CA THR A 30 6.49 8.62 1.84
C THR A 30 5.13 8.02 2.19
N GLY A 31 4.82 6.82 1.70
CA GLY A 31 3.58 6.11 2.02
C GLY A 31 3.39 5.87 3.52
N VAL A 32 4.45 5.43 4.22
CA VAL A 32 4.41 5.27 5.69
C VAL A 32 4.14 6.61 6.38
N LEU A 33 4.81 7.69 5.96
CA LEU A 33 4.60 9.02 6.53
C LEU A 33 3.16 9.52 6.29
N CYS A 34 2.63 9.33 5.08
CA CYS A 34 1.25 9.68 4.76
C CYS A 34 0.26 8.93 5.67
N VAL A 35 0.42 7.62 5.83
CA VAL A 35 -0.45 6.82 6.70
C VAL A 35 -0.31 7.26 8.16
N ALA A 36 0.91 7.53 8.64
CA ALA A 36 1.12 8.00 10.01
C ALA A 36 0.41 9.32 10.30
N VAL A 37 0.44 10.27 9.35
CA VAL A 37 -0.30 11.53 9.48
C VAL A 37 -1.81 11.28 9.52
N VAL A 38 -2.34 10.38 8.68
CA VAL A 38 -3.78 10.07 8.71
C VAL A 38 -4.17 9.42 10.04
N LEU A 39 -3.40 8.46 10.54
CA LEU A 39 -3.64 7.81 11.84
C LEU A 39 -3.59 8.81 13.01
N LEU A 40 -2.68 9.78 12.96
CA LEU A 40 -2.62 10.86 13.94
C LEU A 40 -3.90 11.71 13.92
N MET A 41 -4.37 12.08 12.72
CA MET A 41 -5.62 12.83 12.57
C MET A 41 -6.84 12.02 13.03
N GLN A 42 -6.86 10.71 12.77
CA GLN A 42 -7.89 9.79 13.27
C GLN A 42 -7.92 9.72 14.80
N GLY A 43 -6.76 9.61 15.43
CA GLY A 43 -6.63 9.58 16.88
C GLY A 43 -7.05 10.90 17.56
N ILE A 44 -6.74 12.05 16.96
CA ILE A 44 -7.03 13.37 17.53
C ILE A 44 -8.49 13.79 17.30
N PHE A 45 -8.97 13.73 16.05
CA PHE A 45 -10.24 14.35 15.66
C PHE A 45 -11.42 13.38 15.67
N PHE A 46 -11.17 12.08 15.50
CA PHE A 46 -12.22 11.06 15.39
C PHE A 46 -12.23 10.08 16.56
N ALA A 47 -11.30 10.24 17.52
CA ALA A 47 -11.09 9.33 18.64
C ALA A 47 -10.98 7.85 18.22
N ASP A 48 -10.48 7.61 17.00
CA ASP A 48 -10.34 6.29 16.41
C ASP A 48 -8.88 5.85 16.49
N GLY A 49 -8.62 4.72 17.14
CA GLY A 49 -7.28 4.14 17.25
C GLY A 49 -6.41 4.59 18.43
N GLY A 50 -6.81 5.59 19.22
CA GLY A 50 -6.15 5.99 20.50
C GLY A 50 -4.71 6.51 20.39
N LEU A 51 -4.39 7.62 21.08
CA LEU A 51 -3.04 8.22 21.00
C LEU A 51 -1.92 7.33 21.56
N THR A 52 -2.21 6.53 22.59
CA THR A 52 -1.23 5.59 23.18
C THR A 52 -0.96 4.39 22.27
N ALA A 53 -1.90 4.02 21.41
CA ALA A 53 -1.77 2.93 20.45
C ALA A 53 -1.25 3.40 19.08
N LEU A 54 -1.01 4.71 18.90
CA LEU A 54 -0.54 5.30 17.63
C LEU A 54 0.72 4.59 17.09
N GLY A 55 1.68 4.25 17.94
CA GLY A 55 2.90 3.54 17.53
C GLY A 55 2.62 2.15 16.93
N VAL A 56 1.73 1.39 17.57
CA VAL A 56 1.30 0.07 17.08
C VAL A 56 0.52 0.22 15.77
N ASN A 57 -0.38 1.20 15.71
CA ASN A 57 -1.17 1.49 14.51
C ASN A 57 -0.29 1.86 13.32
N VAL A 58 0.70 2.75 13.51
CA VAL A 58 1.66 3.11 12.46
C VAL A 58 2.50 1.91 12.05
N THR A 59 2.91 1.07 12.99
CA THR A 59 3.70 -0.14 12.69
C THR A 59 2.90 -1.12 11.83
N VAL A 60 1.65 -1.40 12.19
CA VAL A 60 0.82 -2.37 11.46
C VAL A 60 0.29 -1.78 10.16
N MET A 61 -0.42 -0.66 10.23
CA MET A 61 -1.14 -0.10 9.08
C MET A 61 -0.25 0.74 8.17
N GLY A 62 0.79 1.37 8.72
CA GLY A 62 1.80 2.08 7.94
C GLY A 62 2.87 1.13 7.45
N VAL A 63 3.71 0.64 8.35
CA VAL A 63 4.95 -0.07 7.98
C VAL A 63 4.68 -1.43 7.35
N VAL A 64 4.01 -2.35 8.05
CA VAL A 64 3.79 -3.73 7.55
C VAL A 64 3.03 -3.71 6.23
N THR A 65 1.95 -2.93 6.17
CA THR A 65 1.10 -2.83 4.98
C THR A 65 1.86 -2.32 3.77
N VAL A 66 2.61 -1.22 3.94
CA VAL A 66 3.39 -0.61 2.87
C VAL A 66 4.50 -1.54 2.40
N LEU A 67 5.24 -2.18 3.30
CA LEU A 67 6.33 -3.08 2.94
C LEU A 67 5.82 -4.31 2.19
N VAL A 68 4.75 -4.94 2.68
CA VAL A 68 4.15 -6.11 2.02
C VAL A 68 3.59 -5.74 0.65
N ALA A 69 2.81 -4.67 0.57
CA ALA A 69 2.23 -4.23 -0.70
C ALA A 69 3.31 -3.85 -1.72
N TYR A 70 4.26 -3.00 -1.33
CA TYR A 70 5.30 -2.50 -2.24
C TYR A 70 6.26 -3.62 -2.66
N GLY A 71 6.67 -4.47 -1.71
CA GLY A 71 7.52 -5.62 -2.00
C GLY A 71 6.86 -6.59 -2.97
N LEU A 72 5.59 -6.94 -2.73
CA LEU A 72 4.85 -7.85 -3.61
C LEU A 72 4.57 -7.22 -4.97
N PHE A 73 4.23 -5.94 -5.02
CA PHE A 73 4.05 -5.19 -6.26
C PHE A 73 5.32 -5.21 -7.11
N ARG A 74 6.48 -4.87 -6.53
CA ARG A 74 7.79 -4.89 -7.20
C ARG A 74 8.19 -6.27 -7.69
N LEU A 75 7.93 -7.30 -6.88
CA LEU A 75 8.20 -8.68 -7.27
C LEU A 75 7.38 -9.06 -8.50
N LEU A 76 6.06 -8.81 -8.45
CA LEU A 76 5.13 -9.18 -9.52
C LEU A 76 5.41 -8.39 -10.81
N THR A 77 5.64 -7.08 -10.74
CA THR A 77 5.98 -6.28 -11.93
C THR A 77 7.37 -6.58 -12.48
N GLY A 78 8.25 -7.18 -11.66
CA GLY A 78 9.57 -7.65 -12.09
C GLY A 78 9.54 -8.99 -12.86
N VAL A 79 8.57 -9.87 -12.56
CA VAL A 79 8.47 -11.20 -13.17
C VAL A 79 7.41 -11.33 -14.26
N LEU A 80 6.37 -10.49 -14.22
CA LEU A 80 5.27 -10.53 -15.19
C LEU A 80 5.57 -9.67 -16.44
N PRO A 81 4.86 -9.90 -17.56
CA PRO A 81 5.02 -9.08 -18.77
C PRO A 81 4.80 -7.59 -18.51
N ARG A 82 5.62 -6.73 -19.12
CA ARG A 82 5.53 -5.27 -19.03
C ARG A 82 4.28 -4.75 -19.77
N SER A 83 3.14 -4.80 -19.10
CA SER A 83 1.86 -4.31 -19.62
C SER A 83 1.06 -3.60 -18.53
N ARG A 84 0.18 -2.68 -18.93
CA ARG A 84 -0.73 -1.99 -18.00
C ARG A 84 -1.59 -2.99 -17.23
N ARG A 85 -2.09 -4.03 -17.91
CA ARG A 85 -2.92 -5.09 -17.29
C ARG A 85 -2.16 -5.85 -16.22
N SER A 86 -0.90 -6.20 -16.48
CA SER A 86 -0.02 -6.86 -15.53
C SER A 86 0.25 -5.98 -14.30
N ALA A 87 0.53 -4.70 -14.49
CA ALA A 87 0.74 -3.75 -13.40
C ALA A 87 -0.54 -3.58 -12.54
N THR A 88 -1.72 -3.45 -13.16
CA THR A 88 -2.99 -3.37 -12.44
C THR A 88 -3.30 -4.65 -11.65
N ALA A 89 -3.06 -5.82 -12.24
CA ALA A 89 -3.22 -7.10 -11.54
C ALA A 89 -2.22 -7.25 -10.39
N SER A 90 -0.99 -6.78 -10.57
CA SER A 90 0.04 -6.77 -9.52
C SER A 90 -0.39 -5.88 -8.34
N ALA A 91 -0.97 -4.71 -8.62
CA ALA A 91 -1.50 -3.81 -7.60
C ALA A 91 -2.68 -4.43 -6.82
N PHE A 92 -3.56 -5.15 -7.52
CA PHE A 92 -4.65 -5.90 -6.90
C PHE A 92 -4.13 -6.94 -5.91
N VAL A 93 -3.21 -7.81 -6.36
CA VAL A 93 -2.67 -8.88 -5.52
C VAL A 93 -1.87 -8.31 -4.34
N ALA A 94 -1.07 -7.27 -4.59
CA ALA A 94 -0.33 -6.55 -3.55
C ALA A 94 -1.24 -6.05 -2.42
N ALA A 95 -2.33 -5.35 -2.77
CA ALA A 95 -3.29 -4.83 -1.81
C ALA A 95 -4.10 -5.94 -1.11
N LEU A 96 -4.50 -6.98 -1.84
CA LEU A 96 -5.24 -8.12 -1.28
C LEU A 96 -4.44 -8.84 -0.19
N VAL A 97 -3.12 -8.99 -0.39
CA VAL A 97 -2.23 -9.69 0.56
C VAL A 97 -1.79 -8.81 1.71
N SER A 98 -1.61 -7.49 1.48
CA SER A 98 -1.10 -6.60 2.53
C SER A 98 -2.05 -6.44 3.71
N VAL A 99 -3.36 -6.45 3.48
CA VAL A 99 -4.37 -6.25 4.54
C VAL A 99 -4.41 -7.44 5.52
N PRO A 100 -4.53 -8.71 5.08
CA PRO A 100 -4.39 -9.87 5.96
C PRO A 100 -3.00 -9.98 6.62
N ALA A 101 -1.93 -9.59 5.93
CA ALA A 101 -0.58 -9.62 6.51
C ALA A 101 -0.46 -8.64 7.69
N ALA A 102 -1.05 -7.45 7.56
CA ALA A 102 -1.13 -6.48 8.65
C ALA A 102 -1.99 -7.01 9.82
N ALA A 103 -3.14 -7.63 9.54
CA ALA A 103 -3.99 -8.25 10.56
C ALA A 103 -3.26 -9.37 11.33
N ALA A 104 -2.47 -10.19 10.63
CA ALA A 104 -1.62 -11.20 11.26
C ALA A 104 -0.52 -10.56 12.12
N ALA A 105 0.13 -9.49 11.65
CA ALA A 105 1.13 -8.75 12.41
C ALA A 105 0.53 -8.12 13.68
N PHE A 106 -0.67 -7.55 13.61
CA PHE A 106 -1.41 -7.09 14.78
C PHE A 106 -1.64 -8.22 15.79
N THR A 107 -2.07 -9.39 15.30
CA THR A 107 -2.32 -10.56 16.16
C THR A 107 -1.05 -10.99 16.89
N LEU A 108 0.12 -10.94 16.23
CA LEU A 108 1.40 -11.23 16.87
C LEU A 108 1.76 -10.20 17.95
N LEU A 109 1.56 -8.90 17.69
CA LEU A 109 1.80 -7.86 18.70
C LEU A 109 0.85 -8.02 19.90
N TYR A 110 -0.41 -8.34 19.64
CA TYR A 110 -1.40 -8.61 20.67
C TYR A 110 -1.04 -9.86 21.50
N TRP A 111 -0.47 -10.90 20.90
CA TRP A 111 -0.02 -12.07 21.66
C TRP A 111 1.09 -11.73 22.66
N ILE A 112 1.98 -10.79 22.30
CA ILE A 112 3.14 -10.41 23.13
C ILE A 112 2.74 -9.42 24.23
N GLY A 113 1.87 -8.45 23.93
CA GLY A 113 1.58 -7.31 24.81
C GLY A 113 0.11 -7.10 25.16
N GLY A 114 -0.79 -7.97 24.69
CA GLY A 114 -2.22 -7.89 24.97
C GLY A 114 -2.51 -8.23 26.42
N THR A 115 -3.40 -7.45 27.04
CA THR A 115 -3.79 -7.60 28.44
C THR A 115 -5.13 -8.31 28.63
N THR A 116 -5.81 -8.65 27.55
CA THR A 116 -7.11 -9.32 27.58
C THR A 116 -6.95 -10.82 27.34
N ASP A 117 -7.63 -11.63 28.17
CA ASP A 117 -7.61 -13.10 28.10
C ASP A 117 -8.50 -13.63 26.98
N ILE A 118 -8.15 -13.32 25.73
CA ILE A 118 -8.80 -13.90 24.55
C ILE A 118 -7.84 -14.93 23.93
N PRO A 119 -8.27 -16.18 23.70
CA PRO A 119 -7.44 -17.18 23.04
C PRO A 119 -6.90 -16.67 21.70
N ILE A 120 -5.59 -16.74 21.50
CA ILE A 120 -4.93 -16.14 20.34
C ILE A 120 -5.47 -16.67 19.00
N GLY A 121 -5.85 -17.94 18.94
CA GLY A 121 -6.48 -18.54 17.76
C GLY A 121 -7.80 -17.85 17.39
N LYS A 122 -8.61 -17.44 18.37
CA LYS A 122 -9.85 -16.69 18.11
C LYS A 122 -9.56 -15.29 17.57
N VAL A 123 -8.57 -14.60 18.15
CA VAL A 123 -8.13 -13.28 17.66
C VAL A 123 -7.62 -13.39 16.24
N PHE A 124 -6.75 -14.35 15.96
CA PHE A 124 -6.21 -14.60 14.61
C PHE A 124 -7.31 -14.85 13.59
N THR A 125 -8.22 -15.78 13.87
CA THR A 125 -9.31 -16.12 12.95
C THR A 125 -10.24 -14.93 12.72
N ALA A 126 -10.59 -14.17 13.77
CA ALA A 126 -11.42 -12.99 13.65
C ALA A 126 -10.72 -11.89 12.84
N MET A 127 -9.46 -11.57 13.17
CA MET A 127 -8.69 -10.51 12.53
C MET A 127 -8.43 -10.84 11.07
N VAL A 128 -7.76 -11.96 10.79
CA VAL A 128 -7.39 -12.32 9.42
C VAL A 128 -8.61 -12.61 8.54
N GLY A 129 -9.63 -13.31 9.07
CA GLY A 129 -10.82 -13.66 8.29
C GLY A 129 -11.55 -12.44 7.76
N VAL A 130 -11.82 -11.49 8.64
CA VAL A 130 -12.53 -10.25 8.29
C VAL A 130 -11.68 -9.35 7.40
N HIS A 131 -10.40 -9.20 7.74
CA HIS A 131 -9.49 -8.36 6.98
C HIS A 131 -9.17 -8.93 5.59
N THR A 132 -9.40 -10.23 5.37
CA THR A 132 -9.38 -10.80 4.03
C THR A 132 -10.54 -10.27 3.18
N LEU A 133 -11.75 -10.17 3.74
CA LEU A 133 -12.90 -9.60 3.03
C LEU A 133 -12.72 -8.11 2.75
N ILE A 134 -12.21 -7.37 3.73
CA ILE A 134 -11.87 -5.94 3.57
C ILE A 134 -10.76 -5.77 2.51
N GLY A 135 -9.76 -6.65 2.54
CA GLY A 135 -8.66 -6.69 1.58
C GLY A 135 -9.14 -6.85 0.13
N ILE A 136 -10.24 -7.56 -0.12
CA ILE A 136 -10.85 -7.63 -1.46
C ILE A 136 -11.33 -6.24 -1.90
N GLY A 137 -12.06 -5.52 -1.05
CA GLY A 137 -12.53 -4.18 -1.35
C GLY A 137 -11.37 -3.20 -1.60
N GLU A 138 -10.34 -3.27 -0.76
CA GLU A 138 -9.14 -2.46 -0.92
C GLU A 138 -8.35 -2.79 -2.18
N ALA A 139 -8.26 -4.08 -2.54
CA ALA A 139 -7.62 -4.53 -3.76
C ALA A 139 -8.33 -4.01 -5.01
N VAL A 140 -9.67 -4.05 -5.02
CA VAL A 140 -10.46 -3.48 -6.12
C VAL A 140 -10.21 -1.98 -6.25
N ILE A 141 -10.32 -1.23 -5.15
CA ILE A 141 -10.10 0.23 -5.16
C ILE A 141 -8.67 0.54 -5.63
N THR A 142 -7.67 -0.15 -5.07
CA THR A 142 -6.26 0.04 -5.42
C THR A 142 -6.00 -0.24 -6.89
N ALA A 143 -6.52 -1.35 -7.41
CA ALA A 143 -6.36 -1.72 -8.82
C ALA A 143 -7.03 -0.71 -9.75
N LEU A 144 -8.24 -0.26 -9.45
CA LEU A 144 -8.95 0.75 -10.23
C LEU A 144 -8.20 2.09 -10.22
N THR A 145 -7.76 2.56 -9.06
CA THR A 145 -7.01 3.81 -8.96
C THR A 145 -5.66 3.73 -9.67
N VAL A 146 -4.88 2.67 -9.45
CA VAL A 146 -3.59 2.48 -10.14
C VAL A 146 -3.80 2.34 -11.65
N GLY A 147 -4.81 1.59 -12.09
CA GLY A 147 -5.15 1.47 -13.50
C GLY A 147 -5.52 2.80 -14.14
N ALA A 148 -6.30 3.65 -13.44
CA ALA A 148 -6.66 4.99 -13.91
C ALA A 148 -5.42 5.90 -13.99
N VAL A 149 -4.54 5.88 -12.97
CA VAL A 149 -3.29 6.65 -12.99
C VAL A 149 -2.38 6.18 -14.12
N LEU A 150 -2.23 4.88 -14.35
CA LEU A 150 -1.46 4.34 -15.47
C LEU A 150 -2.01 4.76 -16.85
N ALA A 151 -3.33 4.99 -16.95
CA ALA A 151 -3.96 5.42 -18.19
C ALA A 151 -3.66 6.89 -18.53
N VAL A 152 -3.55 7.75 -17.51
CA VAL A 152 -3.42 9.22 -17.67
C VAL A 152 -1.98 9.70 -17.47
N ARG A 153 -1.27 9.19 -16.45
CA ARG A 153 0.08 9.57 -16.05
C ARG A 153 0.88 8.35 -15.57
N PRO A 154 1.33 7.47 -16.49
CA PRO A 154 2.06 6.25 -16.13
C PRO A 154 3.34 6.52 -15.34
N ASP A 155 3.93 7.72 -15.48
CA ASP A 155 5.15 8.14 -14.78
C ASP A 155 4.97 8.29 -13.26
N LEU A 156 3.73 8.36 -12.76
CA LEU A 156 3.45 8.51 -11.33
C LEU A 156 3.44 7.17 -10.56
N VAL A 157 3.42 6.04 -11.27
CA VAL A 157 3.36 4.73 -10.60
C VAL A 157 4.76 4.23 -10.30
N HIS A 158 5.11 4.19 -9.02
CA HIS A 158 6.42 3.74 -8.56
C HIS A 158 6.57 2.23 -8.76
N GLY A 159 7.71 1.80 -9.30
CA GLY A 159 7.98 0.37 -9.52
C GLY A 159 7.55 -0.17 -10.89
N VAL A 160 6.98 0.67 -11.76
CA VAL A 160 6.74 0.37 -13.17
C VAL A 160 7.74 1.16 -14.02
N SER A 161 8.66 0.48 -14.71
CA SER A 161 9.61 1.11 -15.64
C SER A 161 9.43 0.54 -17.06
N GLY A 162 9.43 1.42 -18.06
CA GLY A 162 9.37 1.05 -19.49
C GLY A 162 7.96 0.84 -20.07
N ILE A 163 6.91 1.32 -19.40
CA ILE A 163 5.53 1.33 -19.96
C ILE A 163 5.18 2.70 -20.58
N ALA A 164 5.90 3.75 -20.22
CA ALA A 164 5.78 5.06 -20.87
C ALA A 164 6.28 4.97 -22.32
N ALA A 165 5.55 5.56 -23.26
CA ALA A 165 6.01 5.67 -24.64
C ALA A 165 7.33 6.46 -24.66
N PRO A 166 8.34 6.03 -25.46
CA PRO A 166 9.58 6.80 -25.58
C PRO A 166 9.24 8.22 -26.03
N LEU A 167 9.81 9.22 -25.34
CA LEU A 167 9.70 10.60 -25.77
C LEU A 167 10.28 10.68 -27.19
N LYS A 168 9.57 11.29 -28.14
CA LYS A 168 10.15 11.56 -29.46
C LYS A 168 10.60 13.00 -29.55
N LEU A 169 11.89 13.21 -29.78
CA LEU A 169 12.49 14.50 -30.06
C LEU A 169 12.37 14.78 -31.55
N ARG A 170 11.93 15.98 -31.91
CA ARG A 170 12.02 16.44 -33.29
C ARG A 170 13.40 17.04 -33.53
N ILE A 171 14.25 16.32 -34.25
CA ILE A 171 15.61 16.76 -34.64
C ILE A 171 15.62 16.85 -36.17
N ASP A 172 15.94 18.03 -36.70
CA ASP A 172 16.00 18.28 -38.16
C ASP A 172 14.75 17.87 -38.95
N GLY A 173 13.58 17.91 -38.31
CA GLY A 173 12.29 17.56 -38.92
C GLY A 173 11.86 16.10 -38.74
N GLU A 174 12.77 15.20 -38.38
CA GLU A 174 12.47 13.80 -38.04
C GLU A 174 12.16 13.60 -36.56
N LEU A 175 11.28 12.65 -36.26
CA LEU A 175 10.96 12.23 -34.89
C LEU A 175 11.89 11.10 -34.46
N VAL A 176 12.90 11.42 -33.67
CA VAL A 176 13.91 10.50 -33.12
C VAL A 176 13.54 10.14 -31.69
N ASP A 177 13.72 8.88 -31.28
CA ASP A 177 13.49 8.50 -29.89
C ASP A 177 14.51 9.20 -28.98
N ALA A 178 14.02 9.83 -27.91
CA ALA A 178 14.85 10.46 -26.90
C ALA A 178 15.76 9.40 -26.26
N PRO A 179 17.03 9.71 -26.03
CA PRO A 179 17.91 8.86 -25.24
C PRO A 179 17.23 8.52 -23.91
N ALA A 180 17.26 7.25 -23.51
CA ALA A 180 16.74 6.86 -22.21
C ALA A 180 17.44 7.69 -21.14
N ALA A 181 16.66 8.45 -20.35
CA ALA A 181 17.22 9.28 -19.29
C ALA A 181 18.07 8.39 -18.38
N THR A 182 19.39 8.56 -18.45
CA THR A 182 20.30 8.03 -17.45
C THR A 182 19.87 8.70 -16.15
N ARG A 183 19.23 7.94 -15.25
CA ARG A 183 19.08 8.44 -13.88
C ARG A 183 20.48 8.58 -13.36
N ASP A 184 20.94 9.82 -13.21
CA ASP A 184 22.16 10.09 -12.46
C ASP A 184 22.02 9.40 -11.11
N PRO A 185 23.08 8.74 -10.61
CA PRO A 185 23.03 8.09 -9.31
C PRO A 185 22.59 9.13 -8.28
N GLU A 186 21.52 8.80 -7.56
CA GLU A 186 21.00 9.60 -6.46
C GLU A 186 22.18 9.95 -5.54
N PRO A 187 22.45 11.24 -5.25
CA PRO A 187 23.56 11.60 -4.39
C PRO A 187 23.38 10.85 -3.07
N ALA A 188 24.35 10.01 -2.74
CA ALA A 188 24.35 9.21 -1.53
C ALA A 188 23.96 10.13 -0.37
N ALA A 189 22.86 9.79 0.31
CA ALA A 189 22.41 10.52 1.48
C ALA A 189 23.62 10.72 2.40
N ALA A 190 24.00 11.98 2.61
CA ALA A 190 25.11 12.33 3.46
C ALA A 190 24.87 11.73 4.85
N ALA A 191 25.77 10.83 5.25
CA ALA A 191 25.78 10.19 6.56
C ALA A 191 26.09 11.18 7.69
#